data_AF-A0A971KVA6-F1
#
_entry.id   AF-A0A971KVA6-F1
#
_cell.length_a   1.000
_cell.length_b   1.000
_cell.length_c   1.000
_cell.angle_alpha   90.00
_cell.angle_beta   90.00
_cell.angle_gamma   90.00
#
_symmetry.space_group_name_H-M   'P 1'
#
loop_
_entity.id
_entity.type
_entity.pdbx_description
1 polymer ?
#
loop_
_entity_poly.entity_id
_entity_poly.type
_entity_poly.pdbx_seq_one_letter_code
_entity_poly.pdbx_strand_id
1 'polypeptide(L)'
;MENKKNALLLVTGILLIIGGAIGLIGSIIALLGARVAVVMFADQEGVGLLVFAAVLLLLSAIVSLVTGILGVVNAGKPNKANVLIIFGIVTALLSVLGNILTVVAGGQFSVLSLITGLIIPVLFLIGAFQSKKALNQGQIM
;
A
#
# COMPACT_ATOMS: atom_id res chain seq x y z
N MET A 1 -10.02 -31.99 -1.19
CA MET A 1 -10.20 -30.64 -1.76
C MET A 1 -8.86 -29.92 -1.70
N GLU A 2 -8.20 -29.73 -2.84
CA GLU A 2 -6.93 -29.01 -2.93
C GLU A 2 -7.15 -27.57 -2.44
N ASN A 3 -6.44 -27.16 -1.38
CA ASN A 3 -6.43 -25.76 -0.93
C ASN A 3 -5.64 -24.93 -1.96
N LYS A 4 -6.28 -24.59 -3.09
CA LYS A 4 -5.67 -23.79 -4.15
C LYS A 4 -5.47 -22.38 -3.62
N LYS A 5 -4.23 -22.04 -3.27
CA LYS A 5 -3.84 -20.68 -2.83
C LYS A 5 -4.19 -19.69 -3.94
N ASN A 6 -4.81 -18.56 -3.59
CA ASN A 6 -5.12 -17.51 -4.56
C ASN A 6 -3.82 -16.89 -5.08
N ALA A 7 -3.44 -17.25 -6.31
CA ALA A 7 -2.21 -16.76 -6.95
C ALA A 7 -2.18 -15.22 -7.03
N LEU A 8 -3.34 -14.57 -7.24
CA LEU A 8 -3.44 -13.11 -7.20
C LEU A 8 -3.07 -12.53 -5.83
N LEU A 9 -3.51 -13.11 -4.71
CA LEU A 9 -3.12 -12.65 -3.37
C LEU A 9 -1.62 -12.84 -3.12
N LEU A 10 -1.04 -13.91 -3.63
CA LEU A 10 0.40 -14.18 -3.54
C LEU A 10 1.22 -13.15 -4.31
N VAL A 11 0.90 -12.94 -5.59
CA VAL A 11 1.61 -11.98 -6.44
C VAL A 11 1.44 -10.57 -5.89
N THR A 12 0.21 -10.15 -5.59
CA THR A 12 -0.06 -8.80 -5.07
C THR A 12 0.52 -8.60 -3.67
N GLY A 13 0.52 -9.61 -2.80
CA GLY A 13 1.14 -9.54 -1.49
C GLY A 13 2.66 -9.38 -1.57
N ILE A 14 3.33 -10.13 -2.46
CA ILE A 14 4.77 -9.96 -2.71
C ILE A 14 5.06 -8.57 -3.28
N LEU A 15 4.26 -8.10 -4.24
CA LEU A 15 4.40 -6.76 -4.81
C LEU A 15 4.23 -5.65 -3.76
N LEU A 16 3.28 -5.80 -2.82
CA LEU A 16 3.09 -4.88 -1.70
C LEU A 16 4.29 -4.89 -0.74
N ILE A 17 4.88 -6.06 -0.47
CA ILE A 17 6.10 -6.15 0.36
C ILE A 17 7.25 -5.39 -0.30
N ILE A 18 7.47 -5.60 -1.60
CA ILE A 18 8.51 -4.90 -2.36
C ILE A 18 8.23 -3.39 -2.38
N GLY A 19 6.99 -2.99 -2.65
CA GLY A 19 6.56 -1.59 -2.63
C GLY A 19 6.72 -0.93 -1.26
N GLY A 20 6.40 -1.65 -0.18
CA GLY A 20 6.58 -1.20 1.20
C GLY A 20 8.06 -1.03 1.56
N ALA A 21 8.93 -1.96 1.13
CA ALA A 21 10.38 -1.84 1.34
C ALA A 21 10.97 -0.62 0.61
N ILE A 22 10.54 -0.38 -0.64
CA ILE A 22 10.93 0.83 -1.40
C ILE A 22 10.40 2.08 -0.71
N GLY A 23 9.14 2.07 -0.26
CA GLY A 23 8.53 3.17 0.49
C GLY A 23 9.29 3.49 1.77
N LEU A 24 9.78 2.48 2.49
CA LEU A 24 10.62 2.66 3.67
C LEU A 24 11.92 3.43 3.33
N ILE A 25 12.62 3.02 2.28
CA ILE A 25 13.83 3.73 1.82
C ILE A 25 13.48 5.16 1.39
N GLY A 26 12.41 5.34 0.63
CA GLY A 26 11.91 6.64 0.19
C GLY A 26 11.55 7.57 1.36
N SER A 27 10.98 7.03 2.44
CA SER A 27 10.64 7.81 3.64
C SER A 27 11.86 8.36 4.36
N ILE A 28 12.94 7.59 4.44
CA ILE A 28 14.20 8.01 5.06
C ILE A 28 14.83 9.13 4.23
N ILE A 29 14.83 8.99 2.90
CA ILE A 29 15.32 10.02 1.98
C ILE A 29 14.46 11.29 2.11
N ALA A 30 13.14 11.17 2.16
CA ALA A 30 12.22 12.30 2.31
C ALA A 30 12.45 13.05 3.64
N LEU A 31 12.67 12.34 4.75
CA LEU A 31 13.02 12.93 6.05
C LEU A 31 14.36 13.68 6.03
N LEU A 32 15.38 13.10 5.38
CA LEU A 32 16.68 13.76 5.21
C LEU A 32 16.56 15.00 4.31
N GLY A 33 15.83 14.88 3.20
CA GLY A 33 15.55 15.99 2.27
C GLY A 33 14.79 17.14 2.93
N ALA A 34 13.81 16.84 3.78
CA ALA A 34 13.08 17.84 4.54
C ALA A 34 14.00 18.65 5.47
N ARG A 35 15.00 18.01 6.11
CA ARG A 35 15.98 18.71 6.95
C ARG A 35 16.89 19.65 6.15
N VAL A 36 17.34 19.21 4.99
CA VAL A 36 18.13 20.07 4.08
C VAL A 36 17.29 21.26 3.62
N ALA A 37 16.01 21.05 3.33
CA ALA A 37 15.12 22.12 2.89
C ALA A 37 14.96 23.24 3.95
N VAL A 38 14.84 22.88 5.24
CA VAL A 38 14.81 23.86 6.35
C VAL A 38 16.04 24.74 6.38
N VAL A 39 17.22 24.14 6.25
CA VAL A 39 18.51 24.84 6.38
C VAL A 39 18.76 25.72 5.16
N MET A 40 18.34 25.29 3.97
CA MET A 40 18.68 25.96 2.71
C MET A 40 17.68 27.04 2.29
N PHE A 41 16.39 26.85 2.59
CA PHE A 41 15.34 27.73 2.07
C PHE A 41 14.70 28.63 3.14
N ALA A 42 15.00 28.42 4.43
CA ALA A 42 14.43 29.14 5.58
C ALA A 42 12.88 29.23 5.59
N ASP A 43 12.21 28.52 4.68
CA ASP A 43 10.79 28.59 4.43
C ASP A 43 10.08 27.52 5.26
N GLN A 44 9.41 27.95 6.33
CA GLN A 44 8.82 27.04 7.30
C GLN A 44 7.52 26.40 6.80
N GLU A 45 6.84 27.04 5.85
CA GLU A 45 5.51 26.61 5.40
C GLU A 45 5.56 25.35 4.52
N GLY A 46 6.52 25.25 3.59
CA GLY A 46 6.68 24.07 2.74
C GLY A 46 7.27 22.86 3.45
N VAL A 47 8.12 23.07 4.47
CA VAL A 47 8.78 21.98 5.21
C VAL A 47 7.78 21.21 6.06
N GLY A 48 6.82 21.89 6.70
CA GLY A 48 5.79 21.22 7.50
C GLY A 48 5.04 20.17 6.69
N LEU A 49 4.69 20.50 5.43
CA LEU A 49 4.05 19.59 4.50
C LEU A 49 4.97 18.43 4.08
N LEU A 50 6.26 18.69 3.84
CA LEU A 50 7.25 17.65 3.50
C LEU A 50 7.47 16.66 4.64
N VAL A 51 7.59 17.14 5.88
CA VAL A 51 7.73 16.30 7.07
C VAL A 51 6.45 15.48 7.28
N PHE A 52 5.28 16.11 7.15
CA PHE A 52 4.00 15.41 7.21
C PHE A 52 3.88 14.32 6.14
N ALA A 53 4.24 14.63 4.89
CA ALA A 53 4.25 13.68 3.79
C ALA A 53 5.22 12.51 4.04
N ALA A 54 6.41 12.79 4.57
CA ALA A 54 7.40 11.75 4.88
C ALA A 54 6.93 10.81 5.99
N VAL A 55 6.29 11.34 7.04
CA VAL A 55 5.68 10.53 8.11
C VAL A 55 4.52 9.71 7.57
N LEU A 56 3.65 10.31 6.74
CA LEU A 56 2.54 9.61 6.11
C LEU A 56 3.05 8.47 5.19
N LEU A 57 4.12 8.71 4.44
CA LEU A 57 4.75 7.71 3.57
C LEU A 57 5.38 6.58 4.38
N LEU A 58 5.99 6.89 5.53
CA LEU A 58 6.51 5.88 6.46
C LEU A 58 5.37 5.00 7.03
N LEU A 59 4.27 5.62 7.48
CA LEU A 59 3.10 4.89 7.97
C LEU A 59 2.49 4.02 6.85
N SER A 60 2.42 4.57 5.63
CA SER A 60 1.94 3.85 4.45
C SER A 60 2.80 2.65 4.09
N ALA A 61 4.13 2.80 4.17
CA ALA A 61 5.06 1.70 3.96
C ALA A 61 4.84 0.56 4.96
N ILE A 62 4.63 0.88 6.25
CA ILE A 62 4.34 -0.12 7.29
C ILE A 62 3.02 -0.83 7.02
N VAL A 63 1.94 -0.08 6.74
CA VAL A 63 0.63 -0.65 6.43
C VAL A 63 0.71 -1.54 5.19
N SER A 64 1.38 -1.10 4.13
CA SER A 64 1.59 -1.87 2.90
C SER A 64 2.36 -3.17 3.16
N LEU A 65 3.40 -3.12 4.00
CA LEU A 65 4.17 -4.30 4.40
C LEU A 65 3.30 -5.32 5.15
N VAL A 66 2.49 -4.85 6.12
CA VAL A 66 1.56 -5.68 6.88
C VAL A 66 0.48 -6.27 5.98
N THR A 67 -0.15 -5.46 5.12
CA THR A 67 -1.13 -5.91 4.13
C THR A 67 -0.54 -6.95 3.19
N GLY A 68 0.70 -6.75 2.72
CA GLY A 68 1.42 -7.67 1.85
C GLY A 68 1.70 -9.02 2.53
N ILE A 69 2.23 -9.01 3.74
CA ILE A 69 2.47 -10.23 4.53
C ILE A 69 1.17 -10.96 4.82
N LEU A 70 0.12 -10.24 5.25
CA LEU A 70 -1.20 -10.82 5.47
C LEU A 70 -1.77 -11.42 4.18
N GLY A 71 -1.56 -10.78 3.03
CA GLY A 71 -1.86 -11.28 1.70
C GLY A 71 -1.24 -12.63 1.40
N VAL A 72 0.08 -12.72 1.52
CA VAL A 72 0.86 -13.94 1.23
C VAL A 72 0.48 -15.07 2.18
N VAL A 73 0.40 -14.79 3.48
CA VAL A 73 0.12 -15.79 4.52
C VAL A 73 -1.31 -16.32 4.44
N ASN A 74 -2.27 -15.45 4.11
CA ASN A 74 -3.70 -15.81 4.09
C ASN A 74 -4.25 -16.09 2.68
N ALA A 75 -3.39 -16.11 1.65
CA ALA A 75 -3.77 -16.44 0.26
C ALA A 75 -4.52 -17.77 0.11
N GLY A 76 -4.30 -18.72 1.02
CA GLY A 76 -5.01 -20.01 1.07
C GLY A 76 -6.02 -20.13 2.21
N LYS A 77 -6.34 -19.06 2.93
CA LYS A 77 -7.22 -19.07 4.11
C LYS A 77 -8.43 -18.18 3.87
N PRO A 78 -9.47 -18.67 3.18
CA PRO A 78 -10.61 -17.84 2.83
C PRO A 78 -11.36 -17.36 4.10
N ASN A 79 -11.28 -18.08 5.24
CA ASN A 79 -11.80 -17.66 6.55
C ASN A 79 -11.31 -16.28 7.05
N LYS A 80 -10.19 -15.78 6.52
CA LYS A 80 -9.64 -14.45 6.86
C LYS A 80 -9.81 -13.41 5.75
N ALA A 81 -10.61 -13.71 4.72
CA ALA A 81 -10.82 -12.82 3.57
C ALA A 81 -11.36 -11.43 3.97
N ASN A 82 -12.21 -11.33 5.00
CA ASN A 82 -12.69 -10.02 5.47
C ASN A 82 -11.57 -9.13 6.01
N VAL A 83 -10.59 -9.71 6.73
CA VAL A 83 -9.42 -8.97 7.23
C VAL A 83 -8.57 -8.47 6.07
N LEU A 84 -8.35 -9.33 5.06
CA LEU A 84 -7.64 -8.96 3.83
C LEU A 84 -8.35 -7.81 3.09
N ILE A 85 -9.68 -7.87 2.96
CA ILE A 85 -10.45 -6.79 2.31
C ILE A 85 -10.28 -5.48 3.08
N ILE A 86 -10.39 -5.50 4.42
CA ILE A 86 -10.23 -4.28 5.24
C ILE A 86 -8.83 -3.68 5.04
N PHE A 87 -7.77 -4.48 5.19
CA PHE A 87 -6.40 -4.01 4.99
C PHE A 87 -6.13 -3.54 3.55
N GLY A 88 -6.73 -4.21 2.55
CA GLY A 88 -6.67 -3.81 1.15
C GLY A 88 -7.33 -2.46 0.90
N ILE A 89 -8.51 -2.21 1.50
CA ILE A 89 -9.21 -0.92 1.40
C ILE A 89 -8.39 0.18 2.05
N VAL A 90 -7.89 -0.07 3.27
CA VAL A 90 -7.05 0.91 3.99
C VAL A 90 -5.82 1.26 3.16
N THR A 91 -5.15 0.26 2.59
CA THR A 91 -3.96 0.48 1.75
C THR A 91 -4.32 1.25 0.47
N ALA A 92 -5.45 0.94 -0.17
CA ALA A 92 -5.91 1.67 -1.35
C ALA A 92 -6.23 3.14 -1.06
N LEU A 93 -6.93 3.42 0.05
CA LEU A 93 -7.23 4.79 0.48
C LEU A 93 -5.93 5.57 0.77
N LEU A 94 -4.97 4.92 1.42
CA LEU A 94 -3.70 5.54 1.76
C LEU A 94 -2.87 5.86 0.52
N SER A 95 -2.93 5.02 -0.51
CA SER A 95 -2.33 5.32 -1.80
C SER A 95 -3.02 6.47 -2.54
N VAL A 96 -4.34 6.57 -2.50
CA VAL A 96 -5.06 7.71 -3.08
C VAL A 96 -4.65 9.01 -2.38
N LEU A 97 -4.61 9.00 -1.04
CA LEU A 97 -4.13 10.13 -0.25
C LEU A 97 -2.68 10.51 -0.60
N GLY A 98 -1.78 9.53 -0.72
CA GLY A 98 -0.39 9.77 -1.09
C GLY A 98 -0.23 10.35 -2.50
N ASN A 99 -1.08 9.94 -3.44
CA ASN A 99 -1.13 10.52 -4.79
C ASN A 99 -1.60 11.98 -4.75
N ILE A 100 -2.67 12.29 -4.03
CA ILE A 100 -3.15 13.68 -3.87
C ILE A 100 -2.05 14.56 -3.27
N LEU A 101 -1.38 14.07 -2.22
CA LEU A 101 -0.31 14.82 -1.56
C LEU A 101 0.89 15.07 -2.49
N THR A 102 1.23 14.09 -3.34
CA THR A 102 2.29 14.24 -4.36
C THR A 102 1.95 15.36 -5.34
N VAL A 103 0.70 15.48 -5.76
CA VAL A 103 0.25 16.54 -6.69
C VAL A 103 0.28 17.91 -6.04
N VAL A 104 -0.24 18.00 -4.82
CA VAL A 104 -0.25 19.26 -4.06
C VAL A 104 1.17 19.72 -3.76
N ALA A 105 2.11 18.80 -3.59
CA ALA A 105 3.53 19.08 -3.44
C ALA A 105 4.26 19.41 -4.77
N GLY A 106 3.53 19.51 -5.90
CA GLY A 106 4.10 19.84 -7.22
C GLY A 106 4.78 18.67 -7.95
N GLY A 107 4.60 17.43 -7.48
CA GLY A 107 5.14 16.24 -8.10
C GLY A 107 4.43 15.84 -9.39
N GLN A 108 5.17 15.27 -10.35
CA GLN A 108 4.60 14.76 -11.60
C GLN A 108 3.95 13.38 -11.37
N PHE A 109 2.71 13.23 -11.84
CA PHE A 109 2.04 11.94 -11.93
C PHE A 109 2.75 11.04 -12.94
N SER A 110 3.55 10.09 -12.46
CA SER A 110 4.09 9.03 -13.28
C SER A 110 3.13 7.84 -13.33
N VAL A 111 2.98 7.23 -14.51
CA VAL A 111 2.21 5.98 -14.69
C VAL A 111 2.69 4.89 -13.73
N LEU A 112 3.99 4.87 -13.42
CA LEU A 112 4.58 4.00 -12.39
C LEU A 112 3.97 4.22 -11.00
N SER A 113 3.74 5.45 -10.56
CA SER A 113 3.08 5.76 -9.28
C SER A 113 1.61 5.35 -9.27
N LEU A 114 0.95 5.37 -10.44
CA LEU A 114 -0.42 4.89 -10.57
C LEU A 114 -0.50 3.36 -10.46
N ILE A 115 0.45 2.66 -11.09
CA ILE A 115 0.55 1.20 -11.03
C ILE A 115 0.85 0.75 -9.60
N THR A 116 1.92 1.28 -9.01
CA THR A 116 2.36 0.87 -7.67
C THR A 116 1.46 1.39 -6.56
N GLY A 117 0.89 2.58 -6.75
CA GLY A 117 -0.02 3.21 -5.81
C GLY A 117 -1.43 2.64 -5.88
N LEU A 118 -2.03 2.45 -7.05
CA LEU A 118 -3.47 2.15 -7.15
C LEU A 118 -3.77 0.78 -7.75
N ILE A 119 -3.06 0.37 -8.81
CA ILE A 119 -3.35 -0.91 -9.47
C ILE A 119 -3.03 -2.09 -8.54
N ILE A 120 -1.90 -2.07 -7.84
CA ILE A 120 -1.53 -3.17 -6.91
C ILE A 120 -2.57 -3.34 -5.77
N PRO A 121 -3.02 -2.28 -5.06
CA PRO A 121 -4.09 -2.42 -4.06
C PRO A 121 -5.43 -2.89 -4.64
N VAL A 122 -5.80 -2.46 -5.85
CA VAL A 122 -7.03 -2.92 -6.52
C VAL A 122 -6.93 -4.41 -6.85
N LEU A 123 -5.79 -4.87 -7.38
CA LEU A 123 -5.55 -6.30 -7.63
C LEU A 123 -5.59 -7.12 -6.34
N PHE A 124 -5.04 -6.58 -5.25
CA PHE A 124 -5.10 -7.22 -3.93
C PHE A 124 -6.54 -7.39 -3.46
N LEU A 125 -7.36 -6.33 -3.60
CA LEU A 125 -8.79 -6.37 -3.27
C LEU A 125 -9.54 -7.39 -4.12
N ILE A 126 -9.28 -7.44 -5.43
CA ILE A 126 -9.87 -8.42 -6.34
C ILE A 126 -9.57 -9.85 -5.86
N GLY A 127 -8.32 -10.15 -5.50
CA GLY A 127 -7.96 -11.45 -4.95
C GLY A 127 -8.63 -11.73 -3.59
N ALA A 128 -8.82 -10.70 -2.75
CA ALA A 128 -9.43 -10.85 -1.44
C ALA A 128 -10.95 -11.12 -1.56
N PHE A 129 -11.62 -10.46 -2.50
CA PHE A 129 -13.02 -10.73 -2.85
C PHE A 129 -13.20 -12.12 -3.47
N GLN A 130 -12.28 -12.57 -4.33
CA GLN A 130 -12.29 -13.95 -4.84
C GLN A 130 -12.15 -14.98 -3.69
N SER A 131 -11.26 -14.72 -2.72
CA SER A 131 -11.11 -15.56 -1.52
C SER A 131 -12.39 -15.62 -0.68
N LYS A 132 -13.10 -14.50 -0.53
CA LYS A 132 -14.38 -14.44 0.19
C LYS A 132 -15.48 -15.21 -0.55
N LYS A 133 -15.53 -15.11 -1.89
CA LYS A 133 -16.53 -15.81 -2.71
C LYS A 133 -16.34 -17.34 -2.66
N ALA A 134 -15.09 -17.80 -2.70
CA ALA A 134 -14.75 -19.23 -2.56
C ALA A 134 -15.18 -19.81 -1.20
N LEU A 135 -15.04 -19.02 -0.12
CA LEU A 135 -15.52 -19.35 1.22
C LEU A 135 -17.04 -19.58 1.24
N ASN A 136 -17.79 -18.62 0.67
CA ASN A 136 -19.25 -18.69 0.62
C ASN A 136 -19.72 -19.84 -0.27
N GLN A 137 -19.02 -20.15 -1.37
CA GLN A 137 -19.36 -21.28 -2.25
C GLN A 137 -19.07 -22.66 -1.63
N GLY A 138 -18.07 -22.77 -0.76
CA GLY A 138 -17.77 -24.00 -0.02
C GLY A 138 -18.71 -24.28 1.17
N GLN A 139 -19.56 -23.33 1.56
CA GLN A 139 -20.60 -23.53 2.58
C GLN A 139 -21.97 -23.94 2.01
N ILE A 140 -22.12 -23.95 0.68
CA ILE A 140 -23.36 -24.30 -0.06
C ILE A 140 -23.28 -25.66 -0.77
N MET A 141 -22.20 -26.42 -0.58
CA MET A 141 -22.00 -27.80 -1.03
C MET A 141 -21.75 -28.69 0.18
#